data_AF-A0A3N1GHU5-F1
#
_entry.id   AF-A0A3N1GHU5-F1
#
_cell.length_a   1.000
_cell.length_b   1.000
_cell.length_c   1.000
_cell.angle_alpha   90.00
_cell.angle_beta   90.00
_cell.angle_gamma   90.00
#
_symmetry.space_group_name_H-M   'P 1'
#
loop_
_entity.id
_entity.type
_entity.pdbx_description
1 polymer ?
#
loop_
_entity_poly.entity_id
_entity_poly.type
_entity_poly.pdbx_seq_one_letter_code
_entity_poly.pdbx_strand_id
1 'polypeptide(L)'
;MTTTEITDLTRTCQPTFTTAGLLTALETAWTAIRTRHPEVPDAVLVVGSGSPAKGSQSMKWGHFASLRWQSGDTQLPEVLVSGEGLQRTPAEVFTTLLHEATHGLADTRGIQDTSRQGRWHNKKFATLAAELGLTARKDDKFGYSPCTLTDTAAAEYAATITTLAAALRAYRHPEPTGNGKQRTNNNNGVSAECECPRKIRLSKTAFEEGGPIVCADCNTAFLPETVDRDTYSHPTFGPACTHGDTPARTYEFGDCHVCGTSGVPVMRPTNPDPRGPLFVCIDGKACEARCDIDSGPEDPMVFYDPTGERYGIPTFPYRFAPDGLATLRQLHTQNLRPGGQSVAAQLMWRRGKRVAYLYRIDLAKPKRTATPAQLAALDKANRAKRICPACGQFKPYQIPRRSGACLDCTPGGPS
;
A
#
# COMPACT_ATOMS: atom_id res chain seq x y z
N MET A 1 -27.82 -41.85 -26.55
CA MET A 1 -27.26 -41.19 -25.36
C MET A 1 -26.23 -40.19 -25.84
N THR A 2 -26.67 -38.96 -26.04
CA THR A 2 -25.84 -37.85 -26.50
C THR A 2 -24.98 -37.38 -25.32
N THR A 3 -23.67 -37.56 -25.46
CA THR A 3 -22.66 -37.05 -24.53
C THR A 3 -22.82 -35.54 -24.42
N THR A 4 -23.31 -35.07 -23.27
CA THR A 4 -23.36 -33.65 -22.94
C THR A 4 -21.92 -33.15 -22.85
N GLU A 5 -21.47 -32.41 -23.86
CA GLU A 5 -20.20 -31.69 -23.82
C GLU A 5 -20.19 -30.79 -22.59
N ILE A 6 -19.28 -31.09 -21.65
CA ILE A 6 -18.93 -30.17 -20.57
C ILE A 6 -18.31 -28.95 -21.24
N THR A 7 -18.99 -27.81 -21.14
CA THR A 7 -18.51 -26.54 -21.67
C THR A 7 -17.31 -26.11 -20.82
N ASP A 8 -16.10 -26.29 -21.36
CA ASP A 8 -14.85 -25.78 -20.80
C ASP A 8 -14.96 -24.26 -20.56
N LEU A 9 -15.02 -23.85 -19.29
CA LEU A 9 -15.15 -22.45 -18.86
C LEU A 9 -13.89 -21.62 -19.17
N THR A 10 -12.85 -22.23 -19.72
CA THR A 10 -11.55 -21.61 -19.99
C THR A 10 -11.11 -21.77 -21.44
N ARG A 11 -12.01 -21.56 -22.41
CA ARG A 11 -11.59 -21.30 -23.80
C ARG A 11 -10.82 -19.95 -23.83
N THR A 12 -9.54 -20.03 -23.52
CA THR A 12 -8.63 -18.91 -23.30
C THR A 12 -8.56 -18.06 -24.56
N CYS A 13 -8.90 -16.77 -24.45
CA CYS A 13 -8.66 -15.77 -25.50
C CYS A 13 -7.15 -15.41 -25.62
N GLN A 14 -6.25 -16.27 -25.17
CA GLN A 14 -4.80 -16.03 -25.07
C GLN A 14 -4.07 -17.22 -25.74
N PRO A 15 -3.86 -17.17 -27.07
CA PRO A 15 -3.32 -18.31 -27.82
C PRO A 15 -1.84 -18.59 -27.53
N THR A 16 -1.13 -17.69 -26.84
CA THR A 16 0.33 -17.75 -26.65
C THR A 16 0.77 -17.99 -25.21
N PHE A 17 -0.12 -17.77 -24.22
CA PHE A 17 0.15 -17.98 -22.79
C PHE A 17 -1.13 -18.35 -22.05
N THR A 18 -1.06 -19.36 -21.20
CA THR A 18 -2.15 -19.71 -20.28
C THR A 18 -1.59 -19.98 -18.89
N THR A 19 -2.31 -19.56 -17.85
CA THR A 19 -1.95 -19.88 -16.45
C THR A 19 -1.94 -21.39 -16.21
N ALA A 20 -2.84 -22.14 -16.85
CA ALA A 20 -2.86 -23.60 -16.79
C ALA A 20 -1.56 -24.20 -17.34
N GLY A 21 -1.12 -23.78 -18.53
CA GLY A 21 0.15 -24.26 -19.11
C GLY A 21 1.38 -23.90 -18.26
N LEU A 22 1.38 -22.72 -17.64
CA LEU A 22 2.41 -22.33 -16.68
C LEU A 22 2.42 -23.26 -15.45
N LEU A 23 1.26 -23.50 -14.83
CA LEU A 23 1.16 -24.37 -13.67
C LEU A 23 1.57 -25.81 -14.00
N THR A 24 1.13 -26.35 -15.16
CA THR A 24 1.57 -27.66 -15.64
C THR A 24 3.09 -27.75 -15.79
N ALA A 25 3.75 -26.70 -16.30
CA ALA A 25 5.21 -26.68 -16.41
C ALA A 25 5.90 -26.64 -15.04
N LEU A 26 5.36 -25.88 -14.08
CA LEU A 26 5.87 -25.86 -12.70
C LEU A 26 5.67 -27.21 -11.99
N GLU A 27 4.51 -27.85 -12.15
CA GLU A 27 4.23 -29.18 -11.61
C GLU A 27 5.13 -30.26 -12.22
N THR A 28 5.38 -30.16 -13.53
CA THR A 28 6.34 -31.03 -14.23
C THR A 28 7.75 -30.84 -13.65
N ALA A 29 8.16 -29.59 -13.39
CA ALA A 29 9.44 -29.29 -12.77
C ALA A 29 9.55 -29.84 -11.35
N TRP A 30 8.51 -29.68 -10.53
CA TRP A 30 8.47 -30.24 -9.18
C TRP A 30 8.51 -31.77 -9.18
N THR A 31 7.78 -32.41 -10.10
CA THR A 31 7.82 -33.86 -10.30
C THR A 31 9.22 -34.35 -10.68
N ALA A 32 9.93 -33.61 -11.53
CA ALA A 32 11.31 -33.94 -11.90
C ALA A 32 12.28 -33.80 -10.72
N ILE A 33 12.07 -32.82 -9.83
CA ILE A 33 12.83 -32.69 -8.58
C ILE A 33 12.59 -33.92 -7.69
N ARG A 34 11.32 -34.26 -7.45
CA ARG A 34 10.94 -35.41 -6.60
C ARG A 34 11.39 -36.76 -7.13
N THR A 35 11.42 -36.93 -8.44
CA THR A 35 11.91 -38.16 -9.08
C THR A 35 13.38 -38.42 -8.70
N ARG A 36 14.18 -37.37 -8.56
CA ARG A 36 15.57 -37.45 -8.11
C ARG A 36 15.71 -37.43 -6.58
N HIS A 37 14.79 -36.75 -5.89
CA HIS A 37 14.80 -36.59 -4.45
C HIS A 37 13.44 -37.02 -3.85
N PRO A 38 13.19 -38.33 -3.67
CA PRO A 38 11.88 -38.85 -3.29
C PRO A 38 11.35 -38.38 -1.93
N GLU A 39 12.24 -37.93 -1.03
CA GLU A 39 11.87 -37.36 0.28
C GLU A 39 11.33 -35.93 0.19
N VAL A 40 11.50 -35.24 -0.95
CA VAL A 40 10.82 -33.95 -1.19
C VAL A 40 9.32 -34.23 -1.28
N PRO A 41 8.47 -33.55 -0.50
CA PRO A 41 7.06 -33.88 -0.40
C PRO A 41 6.27 -33.49 -1.66
N ASP A 42 5.12 -34.15 -1.83
CA ASP A 42 4.05 -33.62 -2.67
C ASP A 42 3.66 -32.21 -2.18
N ALA A 43 3.36 -31.30 -3.10
CA ALA A 43 2.96 -29.94 -2.76
C ALA A 43 1.95 -29.40 -3.76
N VAL A 44 1.06 -28.54 -3.27
CA VAL A 44 0.19 -27.70 -4.10
C VAL A 44 1.00 -26.51 -4.60
N LEU A 45 1.11 -26.37 -5.92
CA LEU A 45 1.87 -25.30 -6.55
C LEU A 45 0.96 -24.12 -6.87
N VAL A 46 1.37 -22.93 -6.44
CA VAL A 46 0.61 -21.69 -6.66
C VAL A 46 1.50 -20.60 -7.22
N VAL A 47 0.93 -19.76 -8.09
CA VAL A 47 1.58 -18.52 -8.54
C VAL A 47 0.92 -17.35 -7.84
N GLY A 48 1.68 -16.61 -7.04
CA GLY A 48 1.16 -15.56 -6.15
C GLY A 48 1.99 -14.28 -6.14
N SER A 49 1.57 -13.32 -5.30
CA SER A 49 2.34 -12.08 -5.07
C SER A 49 3.59 -12.38 -4.26
N GLY A 50 4.76 -12.04 -4.81
CA GLY A 50 6.02 -11.96 -4.07
C GLY A 50 6.30 -10.56 -3.53
N SER A 51 5.47 -9.58 -3.90
CA SER A 51 5.71 -8.17 -3.67
C SER A 51 5.77 -7.86 -2.17
N PRO A 52 6.79 -7.12 -1.71
CA PRO A 52 6.93 -6.82 -0.30
C PRO A 52 5.83 -5.86 0.19
N ALA A 53 5.39 -6.03 1.43
CA ALA A 53 4.43 -5.11 2.05
C ALA A 53 5.04 -3.72 2.34
N LYS A 54 6.37 -3.63 2.40
CA LYS A 54 7.13 -2.39 2.68
C LYS A 54 8.33 -2.31 1.73
N GLY A 55 8.64 -1.11 1.21
CA GLY A 55 9.76 -0.92 0.28
C GLY A 55 11.15 -1.31 0.82
N SER A 56 11.32 -1.44 2.14
CA SER A 56 12.57 -1.89 2.76
C SER A 56 12.77 -3.42 2.74
N GLN A 57 11.74 -4.18 2.36
CA GLN A 57 11.80 -5.64 2.27
C GLN A 57 12.16 -6.05 0.83
N SER A 58 12.93 -7.12 0.69
CA SER A 58 13.24 -7.70 -0.61
C SER A 58 12.03 -8.43 -1.18
N MET A 59 11.98 -8.52 -2.51
CA MET A 59 11.02 -9.37 -3.21
C MET A 59 11.18 -10.82 -2.76
N LYS A 60 10.05 -11.51 -2.54
CA LYS A 60 10.04 -12.93 -2.20
C LYS A 60 9.82 -13.74 -3.46
N TRP A 61 10.81 -14.53 -3.87
CA TRP A 61 10.72 -15.31 -5.11
C TRP A 61 9.90 -16.59 -4.98
N GLY A 62 9.93 -17.22 -3.81
CA GLY A 62 9.14 -18.41 -3.52
C GLY A 62 8.85 -18.56 -2.03
N HIS A 63 7.98 -19.51 -1.70
CA HIS A 63 7.70 -19.91 -0.32
C HIS A 63 7.23 -21.36 -0.22
N PHE A 64 7.83 -22.11 0.68
CA PHE A 64 7.29 -23.37 1.18
C PHE A 64 6.49 -23.19 2.48
N ALA A 65 5.31 -23.82 2.56
CA ALA A 65 4.50 -23.93 3.78
C ALA A 65 3.93 -25.34 3.93
N SER A 66 4.21 -26.02 5.03
CA SER A 66 3.97 -27.47 5.17
C SER A 66 2.49 -27.90 5.27
N LEU A 67 1.59 -27.05 5.78
CA LEU A 67 0.21 -27.43 6.10
C LEU A 67 -0.82 -26.38 5.65
N ARG A 68 -0.63 -25.80 4.46
CA ARG A 68 -1.40 -24.63 4.03
C ARG A 68 -2.73 -24.98 3.38
N TRP A 69 -2.82 -26.16 2.74
CA TRP A 69 -4.00 -26.63 2.02
C TRP A 69 -4.71 -27.75 2.76
N GLN A 70 -6.02 -27.89 2.52
CA GLN A 70 -6.86 -28.98 3.03
C GLN A 70 -7.47 -29.74 1.85
N SER A 71 -7.33 -31.06 1.84
CA SER A 71 -7.99 -31.96 0.88
C SER A 71 -8.60 -33.14 1.63
N GLY A 72 -9.94 -33.18 1.70
CA GLY A 72 -10.64 -34.10 2.61
C GLY A 72 -10.17 -33.89 4.04
N ASP A 73 -9.64 -34.94 4.67
CA ASP A 73 -9.07 -34.91 6.03
C ASP A 73 -7.55 -34.66 6.06
N THR A 74 -6.91 -34.50 4.91
CA THR A 74 -5.44 -34.37 4.81
C THR A 74 -5.03 -32.92 4.62
N GLN A 75 -4.04 -32.46 5.40
CA GLN A 75 -3.35 -31.19 5.17
C GLN A 75 -2.20 -31.38 4.19
N LEU A 76 -2.06 -30.47 3.24
CA LEU A 76 -1.07 -30.55 2.16
C LEU A 76 -0.09 -29.36 2.19
N PRO A 77 1.19 -29.59 1.84
CA PRO A 77 2.15 -28.52 1.64
C PRO A 77 1.80 -27.60 0.46
N GLU A 78 2.25 -26.35 0.53
CA GLU A 78 2.20 -25.35 -0.54
C GLU A 78 3.61 -24.96 -0.96
N VAL A 79 3.82 -24.83 -2.27
CA VAL A 79 4.94 -24.10 -2.85
C VAL A 79 4.38 -22.94 -3.65
N LEU A 80 4.62 -21.73 -3.15
CA LEU A 80 4.34 -20.50 -3.88
C LEU A 80 5.54 -20.12 -4.74
N VAL A 81 5.30 -19.83 -6.00
CA VAL A 81 6.24 -19.14 -6.89
C VAL A 81 5.70 -17.73 -7.13
N SER A 82 6.52 -16.71 -6.92
CA SER A 82 6.11 -15.33 -7.18
C SER A 82 5.90 -15.11 -8.67
N GLY A 83 4.77 -14.50 -9.03
CA GLY A 83 4.47 -14.10 -10.40
C GLY A 83 5.45 -13.05 -10.94
N GLU A 84 5.98 -12.19 -10.07
CA GLU A 84 7.05 -11.22 -10.39
C GLU A 84 8.38 -11.93 -10.66
N GLY A 85 8.65 -13.02 -9.92
CA GLY A 85 9.84 -13.83 -10.09
C GLY A 85 9.94 -14.56 -11.43
N LEU A 86 8.83 -14.67 -12.17
CA LEU A 86 8.77 -15.33 -13.50
C LEU A 86 9.49 -14.52 -14.60
N GLN A 87 9.81 -13.24 -14.35
CA GLN A 87 10.59 -12.43 -15.29
C GLN A 87 12.08 -12.81 -15.35
N ARG A 88 12.55 -13.61 -14.37
CA ARG A 88 13.93 -14.11 -14.29
C ARG A 88 14.18 -15.21 -15.32
N THR A 89 15.43 -15.61 -15.48
CA THR A 89 15.76 -16.72 -16.38
C THR A 89 15.10 -18.03 -15.92
N PRO A 90 14.81 -18.97 -16.84
CA PRO A 90 14.23 -20.27 -16.47
C PRO A 90 15.06 -21.03 -15.43
N ALA A 91 16.40 -20.92 -15.51
CA ALA A 91 17.31 -21.52 -14.53
C ALA A 91 17.17 -20.88 -13.13
N GLU A 92 16.98 -19.57 -13.03
CA GLU A 92 16.74 -18.88 -11.75
C GLU A 92 15.36 -19.19 -11.16
N VAL A 93 14.33 -19.35 -12.00
CA VAL A 93 13.00 -19.80 -11.55
C VAL A 93 13.07 -21.24 -11.05
N PHE A 94 13.77 -22.12 -11.77
CA PHE A 94 13.99 -23.49 -11.35
C PHE A 94 14.85 -23.58 -10.07
N THR A 95 15.84 -22.70 -9.92
CA THR A 95 16.62 -22.54 -8.67
C THR A 95 15.70 -22.20 -7.50
N THR A 96 14.69 -21.35 -7.71
CA THR A 96 13.68 -21.07 -6.68
C THR A 96 12.86 -22.32 -6.33
N LEU A 97 12.48 -23.16 -7.29
CA LEU A 97 11.80 -24.43 -6.97
C LEU A 97 12.68 -25.35 -6.13
N LEU A 98 13.97 -25.52 -6.46
CA LEU A 98 14.89 -26.30 -5.65
C LEU A 98 15.13 -25.69 -4.25
N HIS A 99 15.12 -24.36 -4.15
CA HIS A 99 15.18 -23.66 -2.86
C HIS A 99 13.97 -24.03 -1.98
N GLU A 100 12.76 -23.95 -2.53
CA GLU A 100 11.56 -24.33 -1.77
C GLU A 100 11.51 -25.86 -1.50
N ALA A 101 12.04 -26.69 -2.41
CA ALA A 101 12.20 -28.12 -2.18
C ALA A 101 13.19 -28.42 -1.04
N THR A 102 14.18 -27.56 -0.81
CA THR A 102 15.11 -27.68 0.33
C THR A 102 14.35 -27.53 1.64
N HIS A 103 13.44 -26.54 1.73
CA HIS A 103 12.56 -26.38 2.88
C HIS A 103 11.60 -27.57 3.04
N GLY A 104 11.05 -28.09 1.93
CA GLY A 104 10.21 -29.29 1.95
C GLY A 104 10.94 -30.53 2.46
N LEU A 105 12.17 -30.75 2.00
CA LEU A 105 13.03 -31.84 2.47
C LEU A 105 13.36 -31.69 3.96
N ALA A 106 13.64 -30.45 4.40
CA ALA A 106 13.89 -30.15 5.79
C ALA A 106 12.68 -30.48 6.67
N ASP A 107 11.47 -30.10 6.22
CA ASP A 107 10.20 -30.41 6.90
C ASP A 107 9.97 -31.93 6.99
N THR A 108 10.10 -32.66 5.87
CA THR A 108 10.00 -34.13 5.84
C THR A 108 10.95 -34.79 6.84
N ARG A 109 12.18 -34.27 6.97
CA ARG A 109 13.20 -34.81 7.87
C ARG A 109 13.16 -34.25 9.29
N GLY A 110 12.22 -33.36 9.62
CA GLY A 110 12.13 -32.70 10.93
C GLY A 110 13.34 -31.81 11.25
N ILE A 111 14.00 -31.26 10.23
CA ILE A 111 15.20 -30.44 10.35
C ILE A 111 14.82 -28.95 10.36
N GLN A 112 15.15 -28.26 11.44
CA GLN A 112 15.04 -26.80 11.48
C GLN A 112 16.18 -26.13 10.67
N ASP A 113 15.88 -25.75 9.43
CA ASP A 113 16.80 -25.20 8.44
C ASP A 113 16.86 -23.66 8.40
N THR A 114 15.89 -23.00 9.04
CA THR A 114 15.85 -21.55 9.19
C THR A 114 15.75 -21.09 10.65
N SER A 115 16.13 -19.84 10.90
CA SER A 115 16.00 -19.16 12.19
C SER A 115 15.49 -17.73 12.01
N ARG A 116 15.32 -16.99 13.11
CA ARG A 116 14.81 -15.61 13.13
C ARG A 116 13.45 -15.46 12.43
N GLN A 117 12.55 -16.44 12.66
CA GLN A 117 11.23 -16.54 12.02
C GLN A 117 11.34 -16.67 10.49
N GLY A 118 12.16 -17.61 10.01
CA GLY A 118 12.34 -17.88 8.58
C GLY A 118 13.22 -16.88 7.82
N ARG A 119 13.72 -15.83 8.47
CA ARG A 119 14.53 -14.78 7.80
C ARG A 119 15.98 -15.18 7.56
N TRP A 120 16.48 -16.16 8.30
CA TRP A 120 17.88 -16.56 8.27
C TRP A 120 18.03 -18.05 7.95
N HIS A 121 18.62 -18.36 6.79
CA HIS A 121 18.89 -19.73 6.38
C HIS A 121 20.20 -20.20 7.01
N ASN A 122 20.16 -21.27 7.79
CA ASN A 122 21.30 -21.73 8.57
C ASN A 122 22.18 -22.73 7.79
N LYS A 123 23.23 -23.26 8.41
CA LYS A 123 24.13 -24.22 7.73
C LYS A 123 23.43 -25.53 7.34
N LYS A 124 22.39 -25.96 8.08
CA LYS A 124 21.60 -27.15 7.75
C LYS A 124 20.84 -26.95 6.45
N PHE A 125 20.29 -25.75 6.23
CA PHE A 125 19.74 -25.38 4.92
C PHE A 125 20.78 -25.54 3.81
N ALA A 126 22.00 -25.01 3.99
CA ALA A 126 23.05 -25.12 2.98
C ALA A 126 23.43 -26.58 2.68
N THR A 127 23.46 -27.45 3.69
CA THR A 127 23.69 -28.90 3.52
C THR A 127 22.59 -29.54 2.70
N LEU A 128 21.32 -29.31 3.03
CA LEU A 128 20.19 -29.87 2.29
C LEU A 128 20.09 -29.30 0.87
N ALA A 129 20.39 -28.00 0.69
CA ALA A 129 20.43 -27.35 -0.62
C ALA A 129 21.48 -28.02 -1.52
N ALA A 130 22.66 -28.35 -0.97
CA ALA A 130 23.69 -29.08 -1.69
C ALA A 130 23.25 -30.49 -2.11
N GLU A 131 22.49 -31.20 -1.27
CA GLU A 131 21.91 -32.51 -1.63
C GLU A 131 20.96 -32.40 -2.82
N LEU A 132 20.24 -31.28 -2.96
CA LEU A 132 19.33 -31.00 -4.08
C LEU A 132 20.04 -30.36 -5.29
N GLY A 133 21.37 -30.28 -5.28
CA GLY A 133 22.15 -29.77 -6.41
C GLY A 133 22.31 -28.24 -6.45
N LEU A 134 22.11 -27.54 -5.33
CA LEU A 134 22.34 -26.11 -5.19
C LEU A 134 23.68 -25.79 -4.50
N THR A 135 24.34 -24.72 -4.94
CA THR A 135 25.43 -24.08 -4.21
C THR A 135 24.89 -22.89 -3.42
N ALA A 136 24.85 -22.98 -2.10
CA ALA A 136 24.39 -21.92 -1.22
C ALA A 136 25.54 -20.98 -0.80
N ARG A 137 25.42 -19.68 -1.10
CA ARG A 137 26.37 -18.65 -0.68
C ARG A 137 25.92 -18.01 0.62
N LYS A 138 26.84 -17.82 1.56
CA LYS A 138 26.57 -17.09 2.80
C LYS A 138 26.35 -15.59 2.51
N ASP A 139 25.26 -15.05 3.05
CA ASP A 139 24.87 -13.65 3.01
C ASP A 139 24.65 -13.11 4.44
N ASP A 140 25.04 -11.87 4.68
CA ASP A 140 25.02 -11.25 6.01
C ASP A 140 23.61 -10.91 6.52
N LYS A 141 22.62 -10.90 5.62
CA LYS A 141 21.23 -10.57 5.95
C LYS A 141 20.33 -11.80 5.95
N PHE A 142 20.52 -12.70 4.98
CA PHE A 142 19.61 -13.83 4.73
C PHE A 142 20.21 -15.20 5.07
N GLY A 143 21.46 -15.24 5.53
CA GLY A 143 22.18 -16.49 5.77
C GLY A 143 22.51 -17.18 4.45
N TYR A 144 22.31 -18.49 4.35
CA TYR A 144 22.58 -19.27 3.15
C TYR A 144 21.45 -19.25 2.11
N SER A 145 20.63 -18.20 2.08
CA SER A 145 19.49 -18.09 1.16
C SER A 145 19.87 -17.94 -0.31
N PRO A 146 20.92 -17.17 -0.69
CA PRO A 146 21.29 -17.05 -2.10
C PRO A 146 21.90 -18.35 -2.61
N CYS A 147 21.22 -18.96 -3.58
CA CYS A 147 21.61 -20.24 -4.17
C CYS A 147 21.76 -20.11 -5.68
N THR A 148 22.65 -20.93 -6.25
CA THR A 148 22.77 -21.16 -7.69
C THR A 148 22.75 -22.66 -7.99
N LEU A 149 22.34 -23.06 -9.19
CA LEU A 149 22.52 -24.43 -9.64
C LEU A 149 24.00 -24.79 -9.67
N THR A 150 24.32 -26.02 -9.29
CA THR A 150 25.59 -26.66 -9.66
C THR A 150 25.59 -26.99 -11.15
N ASP A 151 26.77 -27.13 -11.76
CA ASP A 151 26.89 -27.51 -13.17
C ASP A 151 26.24 -28.89 -13.43
N THR A 152 26.42 -29.84 -12.51
CA THR A 152 25.77 -31.15 -12.55
C THR A 152 24.25 -31.03 -12.55
N ALA A 153 23.68 -30.29 -11.60
CA ALA A 153 22.22 -30.09 -11.55
C ALA A 153 21.70 -29.36 -12.79
N ALA A 154 22.42 -28.35 -13.29
CA ALA A 154 22.05 -27.64 -14.51
C ALA A 154 22.01 -28.59 -15.73
N ALA A 155 22.97 -29.50 -15.85
CA ALA A 155 22.98 -30.52 -16.90
C ALA A 155 21.84 -31.54 -16.72
N GLU A 156 21.63 -32.04 -15.50
CA GLU A 156 20.61 -33.04 -15.20
C GLU A 156 19.18 -32.54 -15.41
N TYR A 157 18.92 -31.27 -15.09
CA TYR A 157 17.62 -30.63 -15.24
C TYR A 157 17.46 -29.85 -16.56
N ALA A 158 18.43 -29.92 -17.49
CA ALA A 158 18.42 -29.14 -18.72
C ALA A 158 17.11 -29.29 -19.53
N ALA A 159 16.60 -30.51 -19.66
CA ALA A 159 15.33 -30.78 -20.34
C ALA A 159 14.14 -30.16 -19.60
N THR A 160 14.09 -30.31 -18.27
CA THR A 160 13.05 -29.70 -17.42
C THR A 160 13.06 -28.18 -17.49
N ILE A 161 14.25 -27.57 -17.43
CA ILE A 161 14.45 -26.12 -17.53
C ILE A 161 14.02 -25.63 -18.93
N THR A 162 14.27 -26.40 -19.98
CA THR A 162 13.82 -26.09 -21.34
C THR A 162 12.30 -26.10 -21.45
N THR A 163 11.63 -27.11 -20.88
CA THR A 163 10.16 -27.17 -20.82
C THR A 163 9.60 -25.98 -20.03
N LEU A 164 10.20 -25.65 -18.89
CA LEU A 164 9.81 -24.48 -18.10
C LEU A 164 9.98 -23.18 -18.91
N ALA A 165 11.09 -23.04 -19.64
CA ALA A 165 11.36 -21.90 -20.50
C ALA A 165 10.29 -21.69 -21.57
N ALA A 166 9.67 -22.76 -22.07
CA ALA A 166 8.57 -22.67 -23.03
C ALA A 166 7.30 -22.02 -22.44
N ALA A 167 7.06 -22.22 -21.15
CA ALA A 167 5.88 -21.74 -20.43
C ALA A 167 6.04 -20.35 -19.80
N LEU A 168 7.28 -19.92 -19.50
CA LEU A 168 7.59 -18.59 -18.95
C LEU A 168 7.46 -17.50 -20.03
N ARG A 169 6.22 -17.17 -20.39
CA ARG A 169 5.87 -16.17 -21.42
C ARG A 169 5.25 -14.89 -20.87
N ALA A 170 4.82 -14.90 -19.61
CA ALA A 170 4.25 -13.75 -18.92
C ALA A 170 4.68 -13.74 -17.46
N TYR A 171 4.72 -12.55 -16.87
CA TYR A 171 5.05 -12.33 -15.47
C TYR A 171 4.15 -11.23 -14.88
N ARG A 172 4.06 -11.19 -13.55
CA ARG A 172 3.29 -10.19 -12.81
C ARG A 172 4.16 -8.96 -12.56
N HIS A 173 3.61 -7.76 -12.70
CA HIS A 173 4.32 -6.55 -12.26
C HIS A 173 4.33 -6.44 -10.73
N PRO A 174 5.43 -5.93 -10.13
CA PRO A 174 5.47 -5.64 -8.70
C PRO A 174 4.32 -4.74 -8.26
N GLU A 175 3.73 -5.06 -7.10
CA GLU A 175 2.77 -4.17 -6.48
C GLU A 175 3.46 -2.88 -6.05
N PRO A 176 2.84 -1.72 -6.25
CA PRO A 176 3.39 -0.47 -5.76
C PRO A 176 3.43 -0.55 -4.22
N THR A 177 4.62 -0.66 -3.66
CA THR A 177 4.80 -0.51 -2.22
C THR A 177 4.38 0.92 -1.90
N GLY A 178 3.26 1.09 -1.21
CA GLY A 178 2.88 2.41 -0.72
C GLY A 178 4.09 3.00 -0.01
N ASN A 179 4.43 4.27 -0.29
CA ASN A 179 5.44 5.03 0.45
C ASN A 179 5.01 5.11 1.93
N GLY A 180 5.18 4.01 2.65
CA GLY A 180 5.09 3.98 4.09
C GLY A 180 6.23 4.83 4.55
N LYS A 181 5.92 6.03 5.05
CA LYS A 181 6.89 6.94 5.66
C LYS A 181 7.87 6.10 6.47
N GLN A 182 9.13 6.10 6.05
CA GLN A 182 10.19 5.38 6.72
C GLN A 182 10.22 5.91 8.15
N ARG A 183 9.83 5.06 9.10
CA ARG A 183 9.95 5.38 10.52
C ARG A 183 11.44 5.28 10.84
N THR A 184 12.16 6.39 10.71
CA THR A 184 13.53 6.49 11.19
C THR A 184 13.47 6.55 12.71
N ASN A 185 14.06 5.55 13.36
CA ASN A 185 14.28 5.58 14.79
C ASN A 185 15.44 6.56 15.05
N ASN A 186 15.14 7.81 15.40
CA ASN A 186 16.14 8.85 15.60
C ASN A 186 16.56 8.95 17.08
N ASN A 187 17.35 7.99 17.56
CA ASN A 187 17.99 8.16 18.88
C ASN A 187 19.08 9.25 18.89
N ASN A 188 19.26 9.96 17.77
CA ASN A 188 20.27 10.98 17.49
C ASN A 188 19.82 12.41 17.86
N GLY A 189 18.96 12.55 18.86
CA GLY A 189 18.58 13.88 19.36
C GLY A 189 19.71 14.55 20.14
N VAL A 190 19.97 15.83 19.85
CA VAL A 190 20.81 16.73 20.64
C VAL A 190 20.16 16.89 22.02
N SER A 191 20.97 16.69 23.06
CA SER A 191 20.56 16.92 24.44
C SER A 191 20.97 18.34 24.82
N ALA A 192 19.99 19.20 25.11
CA ALA A 192 20.22 20.61 25.43
C ALA A 192 19.72 20.92 26.85
N GLU A 193 20.51 21.67 27.60
CA GLU A 193 20.32 21.97 29.02
C GLU A 193 20.12 23.47 29.24
N CYS A 194 19.19 23.78 30.12
CA CYS A 194 18.93 25.13 30.60
C CYS A 194 19.82 25.45 31.81
N GLU A 195 19.90 26.72 32.21
CA GLU A 195 20.50 27.10 33.51
C GLU A 195 19.64 26.70 34.70
N CYS A 196 18.33 26.64 34.52
CA CYS A 196 17.44 26.00 35.49
C CYS A 196 17.50 24.47 35.30
N PRO A 197 16.97 23.64 36.23
CA PRO A 197 17.13 22.18 36.21
C PRO A 197 16.30 21.46 35.11
N ARG A 198 16.10 22.11 33.96
CA ARG A 198 15.35 21.60 32.81
C ARG A 198 16.30 21.14 31.71
N LYS A 199 15.95 20.00 31.12
CA LYS A 199 16.69 19.37 30.03
C LYS A 199 15.72 18.92 28.95
N ILE A 200 16.06 19.17 27.69
CA ILE A 200 15.26 18.78 26.53
C ILE A 200 16.10 17.98 25.55
N ARG A 201 15.43 17.14 24.74
CA ARG A 201 16.06 16.39 23.65
C ARG A 201 15.33 16.71 22.35
N LEU A 202 16.09 17.14 21.34
CA LEU A 202 15.55 17.63 20.07
C LEU A 202 16.39 17.13 18.89
N SER A 203 15.86 17.15 17.68
CA SER A 203 16.65 16.77 16.50
C SER A 203 17.77 17.78 16.26
N LYS A 204 18.88 17.33 15.66
CA LYS A 204 19.99 18.21 15.24
C LYS A 204 19.50 19.37 14.37
N THR A 205 18.66 19.07 13.39
CA THR A 205 18.00 20.07 12.53
C THR A 205 17.16 21.08 13.31
N ALA A 206 16.39 20.64 14.32
CA ALA A 206 15.61 21.57 15.14
C ALA A 206 16.49 22.49 15.99
N PHE A 207 17.69 22.05 16.38
CA PHE A 207 18.64 22.87 17.13
C PHE A 207 19.41 23.84 16.23
N GLU A 208 19.91 23.36 15.09
CA GLU A 208 20.77 24.13 14.19
C GLU A 208 19.98 25.05 13.23
N GLU A 209 18.82 24.60 12.75
CA GLU A 209 18.02 25.31 11.73
C GLU A 209 16.70 25.87 12.30
N GLY A 210 16.23 25.35 13.44
CA GLY A 210 14.93 25.70 14.02
C GLY A 210 14.88 27.00 14.83
N GLY A 211 16.02 27.69 14.97
CA GLY A 211 16.16 28.86 15.83
C GLY A 211 16.35 28.51 17.31
N PRO A 212 16.71 29.49 18.17
CA PRO A 212 17.02 29.23 19.56
C PRO A 212 15.77 28.85 20.37
N ILE A 213 15.90 27.81 21.20
CA ILE A 213 14.84 27.40 22.14
C ILE A 213 15.11 28.02 23.49
N VAL A 214 14.18 28.85 23.95
CA VAL A 214 14.30 29.59 25.21
C VAL A 214 13.34 29.02 26.25
N CYS A 215 13.81 28.91 27.48
CA CYS A 215 12.98 28.52 28.62
C CYS A 215 12.05 29.67 29.02
N ALA A 216 10.75 29.44 29.05
CA ALA A 216 9.77 30.48 29.41
C ALA A 216 9.91 30.99 30.86
N ASP A 217 10.53 30.21 31.76
CA ASP A 217 10.62 30.58 33.18
C ASP A 217 11.84 31.43 33.49
N CYS A 218 13.02 31.07 32.99
CA CYS A 218 14.27 31.79 33.24
C CYS A 218 14.78 32.59 32.04
N ASN A 219 14.10 32.50 30.89
CA ASN A 219 14.39 33.24 29.67
C ASN A 219 15.78 32.97 29.06
N THR A 220 16.45 31.88 29.45
CA THR A 220 17.74 31.43 28.92
C THR A 220 17.58 30.36 27.84
N ALA A 221 18.52 30.24 26.91
CA ALA A 221 18.54 29.16 25.93
C ALA A 221 18.81 27.78 26.56
N PHE A 222 18.21 26.77 25.94
CA PHE A 222 18.66 25.39 26.07
C PHE A 222 19.85 25.17 25.12
N LEU A 223 21.03 24.88 25.67
CA LEU A 223 22.26 24.65 24.90
C LEU A 223 22.85 23.27 25.22
N PRO A 224 23.43 22.56 24.24
CA PRO A 224 24.20 21.35 24.51
C PRO A 224 25.52 21.69 25.21
N GLU A 225 26.08 20.73 25.93
CA GLU A 225 27.35 20.86 26.66
C GLU A 225 28.53 21.27 25.74
N THR A 226 28.43 21.00 24.44
CA THR A 226 29.45 21.34 23.45
C THR A 226 29.47 22.81 23.05
N VAL A 227 28.46 23.61 23.43
CA VAL A 227 28.40 25.05 23.14
C VAL A 227 28.69 25.80 24.43
N ASP A 228 29.78 26.56 24.41
CA ASP A 228 30.13 27.45 25.51
C ASP A 228 29.10 28.58 25.61
N ARG A 229 28.51 28.70 26.80
CA ARG A 229 27.40 29.59 27.09
C ARG A 229 27.86 31.05 27.21
N ASP A 230 29.09 31.28 27.67
CA ASP A 230 29.65 32.61 27.89
C ASP A 230 30.02 33.31 26.58
N THR A 231 30.27 32.52 25.53
CA THR A 231 30.59 33.00 24.18
C THR A 231 29.40 32.92 23.22
N TYR A 232 28.26 32.37 23.67
CA TYR A 232 27.05 32.26 22.87
C TYR A 232 26.29 33.60 22.81
N SER A 233 26.44 34.33 21.70
CA SER A 233 25.67 35.55 21.44
C SER A 233 24.25 35.20 20.98
N HIS A 234 23.28 35.42 21.87
CA HIS A 234 21.86 35.21 21.59
C HIS A 234 21.29 36.38 20.76
N PRO A 235 20.37 36.17 19.80
CA PRO A 235 19.34 37.16 19.55
C PRO A 235 18.44 37.15 20.79
N THR A 236 18.77 37.97 21.79
CA THR A 236 17.83 38.24 22.87
C THR A 236 16.58 38.87 22.24
N PHE A 237 15.39 38.47 22.67
CA PHE A 237 14.21 39.33 22.51
C PHE A 237 14.62 40.70 23.07
N GLY A 238 14.92 41.66 22.18
CA GLY A 238 15.26 43.00 22.63
C GLY A 238 14.10 43.54 23.49
N PRO A 239 14.35 44.50 24.39
CA PRO A 239 13.23 45.22 24.99
C PRO A 239 12.31 45.72 23.86
N ALA A 240 11.01 45.59 24.05
CA ALA A 240 10.03 46.09 23.09
C ALA A 240 10.42 47.52 22.69
N CYS A 241 10.50 47.79 21.39
CA CYS A 241 10.89 49.11 20.91
C CYS A 241 9.83 50.13 21.36
N THR A 242 10.12 50.94 22.39
CA THR A 242 9.20 51.96 22.90
C THR A 242 9.23 53.20 22.01
N HIS A 243 8.36 53.22 21.00
CA HIS A 243 8.03 54.42 20.25
C HIS A 243 6.69 54.94 20.78
N GLY A 244 6.73 56.00 21.59
CA GLY A 244 5.61 56.87 22.02
C GLY A 244 4.21 56.24 22.19
N ASP A 245 3.80 56.03 23.44
CA ASP A 245 2.45 55.86 24.00
C ASP A 245 1.38 55.03 23.25
N THR A 246 1.73 54.26 22.22
CA THR A 246 0.82 53.34 21.55
C THR A 246 1.52 52.01 21.31
N PRO A 247 1.02 50.88 21.86
CA PRO A 247 1.64 49.58 21.62
C PRO A 247 1.50 49.21 20.14
N ALA A 248 2.65 49.02 19.46
CA ALA A 248 2.70 48.54 18.09
C ALA A 248 1.95 47.21 17.97
N ARG A 249 0.97 47.14 17.06
CA ARG A 249 0.25 45.91 16.76
C ARG A 249 1.14 44.98 15.93
N THR A 250 1.75 43.99 16.58
CA THR A 250 2.57 42.95 15.93
C THR A 250 1.66 41.88 15.30
N TYR A 251 1.18 42.10 14.08
CA TYR A 251 0.39 41.09 13.34
C TYR A 251 0.88 40.83 11.91
N GLU A 252 2.03 41.35 11.50
CA GLU A 252 2.61 41.06 10.17
C GLU A 252 4.03 40.53 10.32
N PHE A 253 4.39 39.54 9.49
CA PHE A 253 5.75 39.02 9.39
C PHE A 253 6.66 40.10 8.82
N GLY A 254 7.68 40.51 9.55
CA GLY A 254 8.72 41.41 9.06
C GLY A 254 9.39 42.23 10.15
N ASP A 255 10.53 42.81 9.79
CA ASP A 255 11.28 43.77 10.59
C ASP A 255 10.38 44.95 11.04
N CYS A 256 10.70 45.58 12.17
CA CYS A 256 9.99 46.79 12.58
C CYS A 256 10.02 47.84 11.45
N HIS A 257 8.86 48.25 10.93
CA HIS A 257 8.76 49.24 9.84
C HIS A 257 9.45 50.59 10.15
N VAL A 258 9.69 50.93 11.42
CA VAL A 258 10.32 52.19 11.83
C VAL A 258 11.85 52.10 11.89
N CYS A 259 12.42 51.00 12.40
CA CYS A 259 13.86 50.87 12.62
C CYS A 259 14.53 49.70 11.91
N GLY A 260 13.78 48.83 11.23
CA GLY A 260 14.30 47.69 10.48
C GLY A 260 14.81 46.52 11.33
N THR A 261 14.51 46.47 12.63
CA THR A 261 14.97 45.35 13.48
C THR A 261 14.11 44.09 13.28
N SER A 262 14.74 42.96 13.00
CA SER A 262 14.10 41.65 12.81
C SER A 262 13.57 41.04 14.10
N GLY A 263 12.25 40.85 14.19
CA GLY A 263 11.59 40.12 15.28
C GLY A 263 11.32 38.66 14.89
N VAL A 264 11.70 37.71 15.75
CA VAL A 264 11.43 36.27 15.52
C VAL A 264 10.06 35.88 16.13
N PRO A 265 9.24 35.02 15.48
CA PRO A 265 7.87 34.73 15.90
C PRO A 265 7.78 33.72 17.06
N VAL A 266 6.79 33.90 17.93
CA VAL A 266 6.32 32.88 18.90
C VAL A 266 5.18 32.07 18.27
N MET A 267 5.26 30.73 18.28
CA MET A 267 4.15 29.89 17.86
C MET A 267 2.93 30.05 18.78
N ARG A 268 1.73 30.13 18.18
CA ARG A 268 0.54 29.54 18.81
C ARG A 268 -0.14 28.53 17.90
N PRO A 269 -0.78 27.51 18.50
CA PRO A 269 -1.35 26.38 17.78
C PRO A 269 -2.71 26.78 17.25
N THR A 270 -2.86 26.79 15.92
CA THR A 270 -4.07 26.37 15.17
C THR A 270 -3.89 26.77 13.71
N ASN A 271 -3.82 25.76 12.84
CA ASN A 271 -3.95 25.85 11.38
C ASN A 271 -5.28 26.57 10.99
N PRO A 272 -5.37 27.26 9.83
CA PRO A 272 -5.69 26.53 8.59
C PRO A 272 -4.99 27.03 7.31
N ASP A 273 -4.34 26.06 6.66
CA ASP A 273 -4.07 25.90 5.23
C ASP A 273 -2.85 26.60 4.60
N PRO A 274 -1.71 25.91 4.50
CA PRO A 274 -0.63 26.26 3.60
C PRO A 274 -0.72 25.37 2.35
N ARG A 275 -1.31 25.85 1.24
CA ARG A 275 -1.12 25.26 -0.11
C ARG A 275 -1.81 26.09 -1.21
N GLY A 276 -1.47 27.36 -1.30
CA GLY A 276 -1.54 28.10 -2.57
C GLY A 276 -0.14 28.19 -3.18
N PRO A 277 0.12 27.72 -4.41
CA PRO A 277 1.33 28.12 -5.11
C PRO A 277 1.19 29.60 -5.49
N LEU A 278 1.92 30.49 -4.82
CA LEU A 278 2.15 31.84 -5.34
C LEU A 278 3.28 31.74 -6.36
N PHE A 279 2.93 31.72 -7.65
CA PHE A 279 3.92 31.88 -8.71
C PHE A 279 4.37 33.35 -8.76
N VAL A 280 5.66 33.60 -8.54
CA VAL A 280 6.29 34.89 -8.84
C VAL A 280 7.57 34.63 -9.63
N CYS A 281 7.70 35.36 -10.74
CA CYS A 281 8.72 35.22 -11.77
C CYS A 281 10.16 35.27 -11.24
N ILE A 282 11.02 34.43 -11.82
CA ILE A 282 12.46 34.71 -11.89
C ILE A 282 12.68 35.53 -13.16
N ASP A 283 13.22 36.74 -12.98
CA ASP A 283 13.82 37.58 -14.03
C ASP A 283 12.96 38.02 -15.23
N GLY A 284 11.84 38.69 -14.95
CA GLY A 284 11.39 39.85 -15.74
C GLY A 284 11.36 39.73 -17.28
N LYS A 285 11.01 38.57 -17.86
CA LYS A 285 10.72 38.45 -19.29
C LYS A 285 9.28 37.97 -19.51
N ALA A 286 8.60 38.74 -20.36
CA ALA A 286 7.18 38.67 -20.64
C ALA A 286 6.69 37.30 -21.09
N CYS A 287 5.50 36.96 -20.59
CA CYS A 287 4.70 35.80 -20.95
C CYS A 287 4.04 36.05 -22.30
N GLU A 288 4.60 35.55 -23.39
CA GLU A 288 3.85 35.36 -24.64
C GLU A 288 4.50 34.23 -25.46
N ALA A 289 3.66 33.34 -25.98
CA ALA A 289 3.97 32.23 -26.90
C ALA A 289 4.69 30.99 -26.33
N ARG A 290 3.90 30.01 -25.86
CA ARG A 290 3.83 28.63 -26.39
C ARG A 290 2.95 27.75 -25.50
N CYS A 291 1.64 27.87 -25.67
CA CYS A 291 0.72 26.78 -25.35
C CYS A 291 0.73 25.80 -26.52
N ASP A 292 1.81 25.04 -26.66
CA ASP A 292 1.87 23.84 -27.50
C ASP A 292 2.90 22.90 -26.86
N ILE A 293 2.51 22.28 -25.75
CA ILE A 293 3.12 21.03 -25.32
C ILE A 293 2.03 19.98 -25.44
N ASP A 294 2.18 19.21 -26.52
CA ASP A 294 1.60 17.90 -26.74
C ASP A 294 1.55 17.11 -25.42
N SER A 295 0.37 17.12 -24.80
CA SER A 295 0.17 16.61 -23.45
C SER A 295 -0.04 15.11 -23.53
N GLY A 296 1.05 14.35 -23.35
CA GLY A 296 1.02 12.91 -23.14
C GLY A 296 0.06 12.49 -22.01
N PRO A 297 -0.37 11.22 -21.98
CA PRO A 297 -1.51 10.80 -21.20
C PRO A 297 -1.20 10.84 -19.70
N GLU A 298 -2.12 11.43 -18.91
CA GLU A 298 -2.12 11.49 -17.44
C GLU A 298 -1.62 12.77 -16.77
N ASP A 299 -1.75 13.96 -17.36
CA ASP A 299 -1.71 15.19 -16.54
C ASP A 299 -3.04 15.32 -15.73
N PRO A 300 -3.03 15.15 -14.40
CA PRO A 300 -4.24 15.29 -13.59
C PRO A 300 -4.74 16.74 -13.54
N MET A 301 -3.89 17.73 -13.82
CA MET A 301 -4.25 19.15 -13.75
C MET A 301 -5.21 19.60 -14.85
N VAL A 302 -5.43 18.78 -15.88
CA VAL A 302 -6.41 19.06 -16.94
C VAL A 302 -7.84 19.29 -16.42
N PHE A 303 -8.14 18.80 -15.22
CA PHE A 303 -9.44 18.94 -14.55
C PHE A 303 -9.47 20.04 -13.48
N TYR A 304 -8.42 20.85 -13.33
CA TYR A 304 -8.38 21.90 -12.33
C TYR A 304 -9.18 23.12 -12.81
N ASP A 305 -10.37 23.31 -12.22
CA ASP A 305 -11.31 24.41 -12.49
C ASP A 305 -11.99 24.81 -11.17
N PRO A 306 -11.31 25.56 -10.29
CA PRO A 306 -11.82 25.90 -8.96
C PRO A 306 -13.02 26.86 -8.98
N THR A 307 -13.20 27.62 -10.07
CA THR A 307 -14.33 28.55 -10.25
C THR A 307 -15.55 27.87 -10.84
N GLY A 308 -15.37 26.77 -11.57
CA GLY A 308 -16.44 26.06 -12.26
C GLY A 308 -16.82 26.69 -13.61
N GLU A 309 -15.96 27.55 -14.17
CA GLU A 309 -16.22 28.22 -15.45
C GLU A 309 -16.30 27.23 -16.62
N ARG A 310 -15.52 26.14 -16.56
CA ARG A 310 -15.45 25.14 -17.64
C ARG A 310 -16.47 24.03 -17.47
N TYR A 311 -16.67 23.57 -16.23
CA TYR A 311 -17.50 22.39 -15.95
C TYR A 311 -18.83 22.73 -15.25
N GLY A 312 -19.15 24.01 -15.05
CA GLY A 312 -20.39 24.51 -14.45
C GLY A 312 -20.44 24.45 -12.93
N ILE A 313 -19.56 23.67 -12.30
CA ILE A 313 -19.31 23.62 -10.86
C ILE A 313 -17.82 23.46 -10.59
N PRO A 314 -17.32 23.91 -9.44
CA PRO A 314 -15.92 23.74 -9.06
C PRO A 314 -15.48 22.27 -9.26
N THR A 315 -14.47 22.08 -10.08
CA THR A 315 -13.96 20.77 -10.49
C THR A 315 -12.50 20.65 -10.11
N PHE A 316 -12.16 19.58 -9.41
CA PHE A 316 -10.81 19.33 -8.94
C PHE A 316 -10.30 17.98 -9.46
N PRO A 317 -8.99 17.87 -9.72
CA PRO A 317 -8.34 16.58 -9.92
C PRO A 317 -8.48 15.69 -8.69
N TYR A 318 -8.34 14.39 -8.87
CA TYR A 318 -8.37 13.44 -7.76
C TYR A 318 -7.32 13.79 -6.69
N ARG A 319 -7.76 13.98 -5.44
CA ARG A 319 -6.97 14.42 -4.25
C ARG A 319 -6.62 15.92 -4.16
N PHE A 320 -7.21 16.76 -5.01
CA PHE A 320 -6.95 18.21 -5.02
C PHE A 320 -8.13 19.07 -4.52
N ALA A 321 -9.21 18.45 -4.02
CA ALA A 321 -10.31 19.21 -3.43
C ALA A 321 -9.88 19.88 -2.11
N PRO A 322 -10.33 21.13 -1.87
CA PRO A 322 -10.04 21.86 -0.64
C PRO A 322 -10.73 21.21 0.58
N ASP A 323 -10.22 21.54 1.76
CA ASP A 323 -10.81 21.11 3.03
C ASP A 323 -12.24 21.64 3.20
N GLY A 324 -13.05 20.93 3.99
CA GLY A 324 -14.48 21.26 4.18
C GLY A 324 -15.42 20.64 3.14
N LEU A 325 -14.89 19.96 2.12
CA LEU A 325 -15.65 19.19 1.14
C LEU A 325 -15.49 17.69 1.33
N ALA A 326 -16.57 16.93 1.16
CA ALA A 326 -16.57 15.48 1.29
C ALA A 326 -17.47 14.82 0.24
N THR A 327 -17.02 13.66 -0.25
CA THR A 327 -17.85 12.74 -1.05
C THR A 327 -18.95 12.11 -0.20
N LEU A 328 -20.02 11.58 -0.83
CA LEU A 328 -21.07 10.81 -0.14
C LEU A 328 -20.49 9.70 0.73
N ARG A 329 -19.46 9.01 0.24
CA ARG A 329 -18.80 7.93 0.97
C ARG A 329 -18.09 8.45 2.23
N GLN A 330 -17.38 9.57 2.12
CA GLN A 330 -16.70 10.21 3.26
C GLN A 330 -17.72 10.72 4.29
N LEU A 331 -18.83 11.32 3.86
CA LEU A 331 -19.92 11.70 4.77
C LEU A 331 -20.54 10.49 5.47
N HIS A 332 -20.79 9.40 4.75
CA HIS A 332 -21.32 8.17 5.36
C HIS A 332 -20.37 7.57 6.40
N THR A 333 -19.06 7.61 6.18
CA THR A 333 -18.06 7.19 7.16
C THR A 333 -18.11 8.03 8.43
N GLN A 334 -18.46 9.31 8.32
CA GLN A 334 -18.66 10.22 9.46
C GLN A 334 -20.09 10.16 10.04
N ASN A 335 -20.91 9.20 9.61
CA ASN A 335 -22.33 9.08 9.99
C ASN A 335 -23.18 10.32 9.64
N LEU A 336 -22.80 11.03 8.58
CA LEU A 336 -23.47 12.21 8.04
C LEU A 336 -24.17 11.88 6.71
N ARG A 337 -25.09 12.75 6.30
CA ARG A 337 -25.73 12.79 4.99
C ARG A 337 -25.69 14.23 4.44
N PRO A 338 -25.76 14.44 3.12
CA PRO A 338 -25.71 15.79 2.53
C PRO A 338 -26.75 16.80 3.03
N GLY A 339 -27.80 16.35 3.70
CA GLY A 339 -28.77 17.26 4.32
C GLY A 339 -29.74 17.95 3.35
N GLY A 340 -29.69 17.61 2.06
CA GLY A 340 -30.52 18.20 1.00
C GLY A 340 -29.80 19.30 0.20
N GLN A 341 -28.52 19.57 0.48
CA GLN A 341 -27.74 20.53 -0.29
C GLN A 341 -27.51 20.07 -1.74
N SER A 342 -27.36 21.03 -2.66
CA SER A 342 -26.87 20.77 -4.02
C SER A 342 -25.41 20.33 -4.00
N VAL A 343 -24.94 19.78 -5.11
CA VAL A 343 -23.52 19.44 -5.28
C VAL A 343 -22.69 20.72 -5.20
N ALA A 344 -21.71 20.75 -4.30
CA ALA A 344 -20.87 21.93 -4.08
C ALA A 344 -19.64 21.95 -5.00
N ALA A 345 -19.12 20.78 -5.37
CA ALA A 345 -18.00 20.61 -6.29
C ALA A 345 -17.97 19.17 -6.83
N GLN A 346 -17.05 18.88 -7.74
CA GLN A 346 -16.82 17.53 -8.24
C GLN A 346 -15.34 17.20 -8.38
N LEU A 347 -15.03 15.90 -8.29
CA LEU A 347 -13.73 15.34 -8.63
C LEU A 347 -13.80 14.67 -10.00
N MET A 348 -12.85 14.93 -10.89
CA MET A 348 -12.75 14.26 -12.19
C MET A 348 -11.39 13.58 -12.37
N TRP A 349 -11.40 12.37 -12.93
CA TRP A 349 -10.18 11.64 -13.27
C TRP A 349 -10.41 10.60 -14.37
N ARG A 350 -9.33 9.96 -14.85
CA ARG A 350 -9.33 9.01 -15.99
C ARG A 350 -9.98 9.61 -17.25
N ARG A 351 -9.44 10.72 -17.74
CA ARG A 351 -9.94 11.42 -18.94
C ARG A 351 -11.42 11.81 -18.83
N GLY A 352 -11.87 12.18 -17.62
CA GLY A 352 -13.26 12.55 -17.32
C GLY A 352 -14.25 11.39 -17.24
N LYS A 353 -13.81 10.14 -17.43
CA LYS A 353 -14.69 8.95 -17.35
C LYS A 353 -15.17 8.63 -15.94
N ARG A 354 -14.55 9.22 -14.91
CA ARG A 354 -14.97 9.06 -13.52
C ARG A 354 -15.17 10.41 -12.87
N VAL A 355 -16.31 10.52 -12.19
CA VAL A 355 -16.74 11.71 -11.47
C VAL A 355 -17.17 11.32 -10.06
N ALA A 356 -16.80 12.11 -9.06
CA ALA A 356 -17.34 12.00 -7.71
C ALA A 356 -17.81 13.36 -7.21
N TYR A 357 -19.07 13.45 -6.79
CA TYR A 357 -19.62 14.69 -6.28
C TYR A 357 -19.21 14.96 -4.83
N LEU A 358 -18.92 16.22 -4.56
CA LEU A 358 -18.51 16.75 -3.27
C LEU A 358 -19.63 17.61 -2.68
N TYR A 359 -19.76 17.50 -1.37
CA TYR A 359 -20.75 18.19 -0.56
C TYR A 359 -20.02 18.88 0.58
N ARG A 360 -20.52 20.02 1.04
CA ARG A 360 -19.91 20.67 2.19
C ARG A 360 -20.24 19.92 3.48
N ILE A 361 -19.22 19.75 4.31
CA ILE A 361 -19.31 19.02 5.58
C ILE A 361 -20.11 19.83 6.60
N ASP A 362 -19.97 21.15 6.61
CA ASP A 362 -20.66 22.07 7.53
C ASP A 362 -22.19 22.12 7.33
N LEU A 363 -22.66 21.88 6.10
CA LEU A 363 -24.10 21.77 5.77
C LEU A 363 -24.65 20.34 5.89
N ALA A 364 -23.79 19.36 6.19
CA ALA A 364 -24.20 17.98 6.32
C ALA A 364 -25.03 17.79 7.60
N LYS A 365 -25.99 16.86 7.55
CA LYS A 365 -26.86 16.52 8.67
C LYS A 365 -26.55 15.11 9.15
N PRO A 366 -26.78 14.77 10.43
CA PRO A 366 -26.69 13.40 10.89
C PRO A 366 -27.52 12.45 10.02
N LYS A 367 -26.96 11.26 9.77
CA LYS A 367 -27.65 10.20 9.06
C LYS A 367 -28.92 9.83 9.84
N ARG A 368 -30.04 9.70 9.13
CA ARG A 368 -31.30 9.29 9.77
C ARG A 368 -31.17 7.83 10.23
N THR A 369 -31.46 7.60 11.50
CA THR A 369 -31.63 6.25 12.04
C THR A 369 -33.06 5.81 11.80
N ALA A 370 -33.25 4.61 11.24
CA ALA A 370 -34.58 4.04 11.09
C ALA A 370 -35.21 3.81 12.47
N THR A 371 -36.49 4.11 12.63
CA THR A 371 -37.21 3.81 13.86
C THR A 371 -37.40 2.29 14.01
N PRO A 372 -37.60 1.77 15.25
CA PRO A 372 -37.90 0.36 15.45
C PRO A 372 -39.07 -0.15 14.59
N ALA A 373 -40.11 0.67 14.41
CA ALA A 373 -41.25 0.35 13.55
C ALA A 373 -40.86 0.24 12.06
N GLN A 374 -39.97 1.10 11.58
CA GLN A 374 -39.45 1.04 10.22
C GLN A 374 -38.56 -0.20 10.01
N LEU A 375 -37.74 -0.56 11.00
CA LEU A 375 -36.94 -1.78 10.97
C LEU A 375 -37.84 -3.02 10.92
N ALA A 376 -38.86 -3.10 11.77
CA ALA A 376 -39.83 -4.19 11.74
C ALA A 376 -40.57 -4.29 10.39
N ALA A 377 -40.91 -3.15 9.78
CA ALA A 377 -41.52 -3.12 8.45
C ALA A 377 -40.57 -3.64 7.36
N LEU A 378 -39.28 -3.26 7.42
CA LEU A 378 -38.25 -3.76 6.51
C LEU A 378 -38.02 -5.27 6.69
N ASP A 379 -38.00 -5.77 7.92
CA ASP A 379 -37.86 -7.20 8.22
C ASP A 379 -39.06 -7.99 7.69
N LYS A 380 -40.29 -7.48 7.87
CA LYS A 380 -41.49 -8.06 7.28
C LYS A 380 -41.42 -8.10 5.75
N ALA A 381 -40.98 -7.02 5.12
CA ALA A 381 -40.80 -6.97 3.67
C ALA A 381 -39.71 -7.92 3.16
N ASN A 382 -38.58 -8.01 3.86
CA ASN A 382 -37.49 -8.93 3.53
C ASN A 382 -37.92 -10.39 3.71
N ARG A 383 -38.66 -10.70 4.77
CA ARG A 383 -39.24 -12.04 4.99
C ARG A 383 -40.17 -12.43 3.86
N ALA A 384 -41.07 -11.54 3.44
CA ALA A 384 -41.99 -11.80 2.33
C ALA A 384 -41.25 -12.11 1.02
N LYS A 385 -40.16 -11.39 0.72
CA LYS A 385 -39.34 -11.64 -0.48
C LYS A 385 -38.49 -12.91 -0.41
N ARG A 386 -38.44 -13.59 0.72
CA ARG A 386 -37.68 -14.82 0.96
C ARG A 386 -38.57 -16.06 1.06
N ILE A 387 -39.89 -15.88 1.11
CA ILE A 387 -40.84 -16.99 1.07
C ILE A 387 -41.12 -17.30 -0.39
N CYS A 388 -40.85 -18.53 -0.81
CA CYS A 388 -41.13 -19.00 -2.16
C CYS A 388 -42.65 -19.04 -2.40
N PRO A 389 -43.19 -18.38 -3.43
CA PRO A 389 -44.62 -18.46 -3.75
C PRO A 389 -45.08 -19.87 -4.17
N ALA A 390 -44.19 -20.70 -4.72
CA ALA A 390 -44.53 -22.02 -5.24
C ALA A 390 -44.61 -23.10 -4.14
N CYS A 391 -43.66 -23.12 -3.20
CA CYS A 391 -43.60 -24.13 -2.13
C CYS A 391 -43.85 -23.61 -0.72
N GLY A 392 -44.03 -22.29 -0.54
CA GLY A 392 -44.27 -21.66 0.75
C GLY A 392 -43.07 -21.63 1.71
N GLN A 393 -41.93 -22.21 1.32
CA GLN A 393 -40.75 -22.30 2.19
C GLN A 393 -39.98 -20.98 2.26
N PHE A 394 -39.46 -20.67 3.44
CA PHE A 394 -38.50 -19.58 3.64
C PHE A 394 -37.11 -19.97 3.14
N LYS A 395 -36.46 -19.07 2.40
CA LYS A 395 -35.11 -19.26 1.85
C LYS A 395 -34.11 -18.25 2.44
N PRO A 396 -32.83 -18.62 2.59
CA PRO A 396 -31.80 -17.70 3.12
C PRO A 396 -31.46 -16.56 2.14
N TYR A 397 -31.91 -16.65 0.89
CA TYR A 397 -31.74 -15.66 -0.17
C TYR A 397 -33.08 -15.06 -0.61
N GLN A 398 -33.03 -13.87 -1.23
CA GLN A 398 -34.21 -13.27 -1.84
C GLN A 398 -34.63 -14.07 -3.08
N ILE A 399 -35.92 -14.42 -3.17
CA ILE A 399 -36.44 -15.16 -4.32
C ILE A 399 -36.18 -14.37 -5.61
N PRO A 400 -35.52 -14.98 -6.63
CA PRO A 400 -35.22 -14.28 -7.86
C PRO A 400 -36.49 -13.85 -8.59
N ARG A 401 -36.56 -12.57 -8.99
CA ARG A 401 -37.73 -12.05 -9.72
C ARG A 401 -37.93 -12.72 -11.08
N ARG A 402 -36.83 -13.18 -11.70
CA ARG A 402 -36.85 -13.81 -13.04
C ARG A 402 -37.51 -15.17 -13.04
N SER A 403 -37.25 -16.01 -12.03
CA SER A 403 -37.85 -17.33 -11.90
C SER A 403 -39.21 -17.28 -11.20
N GLY A 404 -39.46 -16.27 -10.35
CA GLY A 404 -40.68 -16.18 -9.54
C GLY A 404 -40.79 -17.25 -8.44
N ALA A 405 -39.84 -18.18 -8.38
CA ALA A 405 -39.78 -19.30 -7.45
C ALA A 405 -38.34 -19.52 -6.95
N CYS A 406 -38.18 -20.26 -5.85
CA CYS A 406 -36.87 -20.63 -5.32
C CYS A 406 -36.12 -21.55 -6.30
N LEU A 407 -34.80 -21.64 -6.12
CA LEU A 407 -33.94 -22.42 -7.01
C LEU A 407 -34.34 -23.90 -7.06
N ASP A 408 -34.77 -24.47 -5.94
CA ASP A 408 -35.23 -25.87 -5.85
C ASP A 408 -36.57 -26.13 -6.58
N CYS A 409 -37.41 -25.09 -6.71
CA CYS A 409 -38.68 -25.17 -7.45
C CYS A 409 -38.52 -24.73 -8.92
N THR A 410 -37.34 -24.24 -9.29
CA THR A 410 -37.05 -23.87 -10.67
C THR A 410 -36.47 -25.10 -11.37
N PRO A 411 -36.99 -25.54 -12.52
CA PRO A 411 -36.42 -26.67 -13.24
C PRO A 411 -34.95 -26.37 -13.58
N GLY A 412 -34.04 -27.16 -13.02
CA GLY A 412 -32.58 -27.00 -13.18
C GLY A 412 -31.80 -26.53 -11.94
N GLY A 413 -32.44 -26.39 -10.76
CA GLY A 413 -31.71 -26.22 -9.49
C GLY A 413 -31.02 -27.52 -9.03
N PRO A 414 -29.86 -27.45 -8.35
CA PRO A 414 -29.14 -28.64 -7.89
C PRO A 414 -29.96 -29.37 -6.82
N SER A 415 -30.22 -30.66 -7.07
CA SER A 415 -30.86 -31.61 -6.14
C SER A 415 -30.04 -31.82 -4.88
#